data_AF-A0A7W1QQ10-F1
#
_entry.id   AF-A0A7W1QQ10-F1
#
_cell.length_a   1.000
_cell.length_b   1.000
_cell.length_c   1.000
_cell.angle_alpha   90.00
_cell.angle_beta   90.00
_cell.angle_gamma   90.00
#
_symmetry.space_group_name_H-M   'P 1'
#
loop_
_entity.id
_entity.type
_entity.pdbx_description
1 polymer ?
#
loop_
_entity_poly.entity_id
_entity_poly.type
_entity_poly.pdbx_seq_one_letter_code
_entity_poly.pdbx_strand_id
1 'polypeptide(L)'
;MRGSTTLPPFQKFLEANRAIVYRFLTVAVGPQEADDVFQETFIAALRAYPRVREADKLDRWILAIASRKAIDHHRGAGRRPMPIDDPPDQPVHDPPVRYADDPLWAAVRSLPPRQRVAVVH
;
A
#
# COMPACT_ATOMS: atom_id res chain seq x y z
N MET A 1 -16.39 8.87 -37.49
CA MET A 1 -15.06 9.50 -37.30
C MET A 1 -14.90 9.79 -35.82
N ARG A 2 -14.11 9.01 -35.05
CA ARG A 2 -13.78 9.35 -33.66
C ARG A 2 -12.63 10.36 -33.72
N GLY A 3 -12.89 11.59 -33.30
CA GLY A 3 -11.87 12.64 -33.28
C GLY A 3 -10.70 12.21 -32.39
N SER A 4 -9.48 12.26 -32.92
CA SER A 4 -8.26 12.24 -32.12
C SER A 4 -8.30 13.47 -31.22
N THR A 5 -8.87 13.31 -30.02
CA THR A 5 -8.93 14.40 -29.06
C THR A 5 -7.54 14.46 -28.43
N THR A 6 -6.74 15.44 -28.87
CA THR A 6 -5.40 15.68 -28.34
C THR A 6 -5.48 15.90 -26.83
N LEU A 7 -4.59 15.25 -26.07
CA LEU A 7 -4.52 15.43 -24.63
C LEU A 7 -4.20 16.90 -24.30
N PRO A 8 -4.93 17.54 -23.38
CA PRO A 8 -4.56 18.88 -22.93
C PRO A 8 -3.20 18.85 -22.21
N PRO A 9 -2.50 19.99 -22.06
CA PRO A 9 -1.33 20.06 -21.19
C PRO A 9 -1.65 19.52 -19.79
N PHE A 10 -0.73 18.74 -19.22
CA PHE A 10 -0.98 18.06 -17.94
C PHE A 10 -1.38 19.04 -16.82
N GLN A 11 -0.79 20.23 -16.79
CA GLN A 11 -1.13 21.27 -15.81
C GLN A 11 -2.62 21.65 -15.88
N LYS A 12 -3.20 21.85 -17.08
CA LYS A 12 -4.63 22.17 -17.24
C LYS A 12 -5.51 21.03 -16.74
N PHE A 13 -5.13 19.79 -17.04
CA PHE A 13 -5.82 18.61 -16.54
C PHE A 13 -5.75 18.50 -15.00
N LEU A 14 -4.58 18.75 -14.42
CA LEU A 14 -4.38 18.76 -12.97
C LEU A 14 -5.22 19.83 -12.29
N GLU A 15 -5.18 21.07 -12.79
CA GLU A 15 -5.97 22.19 -12.26
C GLU A 15 -7.48 21.91 -12.29
N ALA A 16 -7.97 21.29 -13.37
CA ALA A 16 -9.39 20.94 -13.50
C ALA A 16 -9.83 19.81 -12.54
N ASN A 17 -8.93 18.88 -12.19
CA ASN A 17 -9.29 17.67 -11.44
C ASN A 17 -8.81 17.67 -9.98
N ARG A 18 -7.90 18.56 -9.58
CA ARG A 18 -7.31 18.55 -8.23
C ARG A 18 -8.35 18.57 -7.12
N ALA A 19 -9.38 19.42 -7.23
CA ALA A 19 -10.36 19.58 -6.16
C ALA A 19 -11.26 18.34 -5.99
N ILE A 20 -11.69 17.72 -7.09
CA ILE A 20 -12.53 16.52 -7.04
C ILE A 20 -11.74 15.31 -6.56
N VAL A 21 -10.50 15.13 -7.03
CA VAL A 21 -9.62 14.04 -6.61
C VAL A 21 -9.27 14.19 -5.13
N TYR A 22 -8.92 15.39 -4.68
CA TYR A 22 -8.62 15.66 -3.29
C TYR A 22 -9.81 15.32 -2.38
N ARG A 23 -11.01 15.83 -2.69
CA ARG A 23 -12.22 15.52 -1.92
C ARG A 23 -12.53 14.03 -1.88
N PHE A 24 -12.38 13.34 -3.01
CA PHE A 24 -12.55 11.89 -3.08
C PHE A 24 -11.56 11.18 -2.14
N LEU A 25 -10.28 11.55 -2.18
CA LEU A 25 -9.25 10.93 -1.35
C LEU A 25 -9.43 11.23 0.14
N THR A 26 -9.81 12.46 0.50
CA THR A 26 -10.16 12.81 1.90
C THR A 26 -11.22 11.88 2.47
N VAL A 27 -12.23 11.53 1.68
CA VAL A 27 -13.27 10.58 2.11
C VAL A 27 -12.75 9.14 2.10
N ALA A 28 -11.93 8.77 1.12
CA ALA A 28 -11.49 7.39 0.91
C ALA A 28 -10.40 6.91 1.88
N VAL A 29 -9.47 7.80 2.28
CA VAL A 29 -8.31 7.46 3.14
C VAL A 29 -8.24 8.28 4.42
N GLY A 30 -9.10 9.28 4.61
CA GLY A 30 -9.07 10.20 5.74
C GLY A 30 -8.20 11.44 5.49
N PRO A 31 -8.42 12.53 6.24
CA PRO A 31 -7.78 13.82 5.98
C PRO A 31 -6.26 13.83 6.24
N GLN A 32 -5.75 12.98 7.12
CA GLN A 32 -4.32 12.90 7.45
C GLN A 32 -3.50 12.31 6.29
N GLU A 33 -4.05 11.30 5.61
CA GLU A 33 -3.34 10.56 4.56
C GLU A 33 -3.66 11.11 3.15
N ALA A 34 -4.69 11.96 3.03
CA ALA A 34 -5.18 12.45 1.74
C ALA A 34 -4.10 13.19 0.93
N ASP A 35 -3.26 13.99 1.59
CA ASP A 35 -2.21 14.78 0.93
C ASP A 35 -1.17 13.88 0.24
N ASP A 36 -0.71 12.83 0.92
CA ASP A 36 0.29 11.90 0.40
C ASP A 36 -0.29 11.07 -0.76
N VAL A 37 -1.46 10.48 -0.55
CA VAL A 37 -2.15 9.68 -1.59
C VAL A 37 -2.52 10.56 -2.80
N PHE A 38 -2.83 11.83 -2.59
CA PHE A 38 -3.06 12.79 -3.67
C PHE A 38 -1.80 13.03 -4.51
N GLN A 39 -0.66 13.26 -3.86
CA GLN A 39 0.63 13.43 -4.56
C GLN A 39 0.99 12.18 -5.36
N GLU A 40 0.90 11.00 -4.74
CA GLU A 40 1.14 9.74 -5.43
C GLU A 40 0.24 9.53 -6.64
N THR A 41 -1.03 9.92 -6.51
CA THR A 41 -2.03 9.83 -7.59
C THR A 41 -1.62 10.69 -8.78
N PHE A 42 -1.27 11.95 -8.56
CA PHE A 42 -0.88 12.85 -9.67
C PHE A 42 0.50 12.56 -10.24
N ILE A 43 1.45 12.03 -9.45
CA ILE A 43 2.73 11.53 -9.97
C ILE A 43 2.50 10.31 -10.87
N ALA A 44 1.66 9.37 -10.45
CA ALA A 44 1.29 8.20 -11.26
C ALA A 44 0.56 8.63 -12.53
N ALA A 45 -0.36 9.60 -12.43
CA ALA A 45 -1.05 10.16 -13.57
C ALA A 45 -0.07 10.82 -14.55
N LEU A 46 0.84 11.68 -14.08
CA LEU A 46 1.83 12.36 -14.92
C LEU A 46 2.65 11.37 -15.74
N ARG A 47 3.11 10.27 -15.12
CA ARG A 47 3.88 9.21 -15.79
C ARG A 47 3.08 8.46 -16.85
N ALA A 48 1.80 8.22 -16.59
CA ALA A 48 0.92 7.47 -17.48
C ALA A 48 0.25 8.34 -18.58
N TYR A 49 0.19 9.66 -18.36
CA TYR A 49 -0.55 10.62 -19.17
C TYR A 49 -0.26 10.55 -20.67
N PRO A 50 1.01 10.44 -21.15
CA PRO A 50 1.32 10.39 -22.58
C PRO A 50 0.74 9.17 -23.31
N ARG A 51 0.29 8.15 -22.58
CA ARG A 51 -0.25 6.89 -23.13
C ARG A 51 -1.78 6.85 -23.16
N VAL A 52 -2.46 7.90 -22.69
CA VAL A 52 -3.92 7.97 -22.67
C VAL A 52 -4.44 8.12 -24.10
N ARG A 53 -5.42 7.28 -24.46
CA ARG A 53 -6.01 7.23 -25.81
C ARG A 53 -7.35 7.97 -25.92
N GLU A 54 -8.03 8.17 -24.80
CA GLU A 54 -9.39 8.72 -24.72
C GLU A 54 -9.37 10.00 -23.86
N ALA A 55 -9.01 11.13 -24.48
CA ALA A 55 -8.90 12.40 -23.77
C ALA A 55 -10.25 12.91 -23.23
N ASP A 56 -11.36 12.47 -23.81
CA ASP A 56 -12.74 12.74 -23.39
C ASP A 56 -13.14 12.04 -22.08
N LYS A 57 -12.29 11.15 -21.55
CA LYS A 57 -12.56 10.37 -20.32
C LYS A 57 -11.50 10.56 -19.23
N LEU A 58 -10.75 11.65 -19.30
CA LEU A 58 -9.64 11.94 -18.37
C LEU A 58 -10.10 12.06 -16.91
N ASP A 59 -11.31 12.58 -16.68
CA ASP A 59 -11.98 12.68 -15.38
C ASP A 59 -12.19 11.29 -14.73
N ARG A 60 -12.74 10.34 -15.48
CA ARG A 60 -12.93 8.96 -15.01
C ARG A 60 -11.59 8.24 -14.86
N TRP A 61 -10.66 8.50 -15.76
CA TRP A 61 -9.34 7.90 -15.73
C TRP A 61 -8.56 8.28 -14.47
N ILE A 62 -8.57 9.56 -14.07
CA ILE A 62 -7.88 9.99 -12.83
C ILE A 62 -8.54 9.42 -11.58
N LEU A 63 -9.87 9.38 -11.53
CA LEU A 63 -10.58 8.76 -10.41
C LEU A 63 -10.30 7.25 -10.30
N ALA A 64 -10.08 6.57 -11.42
CA ALA A 64 -9.65 5.17 -11.41
C ALA A 64 -8.23 4.99 -10.84
N ILE A 65 -7.30 5.93 -11.11
CA ILE A 65 -5.97 5.92 -10.48
C ILE A 65 -6.10 6.21 -8.97
N ALA A 66 -6.83 7.26 -8.60
CA ALA A 66 -7.06 7.64 -7.21
C ALA A 66 -7.68 6.48 -6.39
N SER A 67 -8.65 5.77 -6.98
CA SER A 67 -9.30 4.62 -6.33
C SER A 67 -8.31 3.48 -6.07
N ARG A 68 -7.44 3.16 -7.04
CA ARG A 68 -6.41 2.13 -6.85
C ARG A 68 -5.42 2.55 -5.77
N LYS A 69 -5.00 3.81 -5.76
CA LYS A 69 -4.10 4.37 -4.75
C LYS A 69 -4.70 4.32 -3.34
N ALA A 70 -5.98 4.64 -3.18
CA ALA A 70 -6.67 4.48 -1.91
C ALA A 70 -6.72 3.01 -1.44
N ILE A 71 -7.03 2.07 -2.35
CA ILE A 71 -7.04 0.63 -2.02
C ILE A 71 -5.63 0.15 -1.61
N ASP A 72 -4.60 0.54 -2.35
CA ASP A 72 -3.22 0.15 -2.06
C ASP A 72 -2.73 0.75 -0.74
N HIS A 73 -3.14 1.99 -0.42
CA HIS A 73 -2.90 2.61 0.88
C HIS A 73 -3.48 1.76 2.02
N HIS A 74 -4.75 1.36 1.94
CA HIS A 74 -5.38 0.50 2.95
C HIS A 74 -4.73 -0.87 3.08
N ARG A 75 -4.29 -1.46 1.95
CA ARG A 75 -3.54 -2.73 1.95
C ARG A 75 -2.16 -2.61 2.59
N GLY A 76 -1.50 -1.46 2.42
CA GLY A 76 -0.22 -1.14 3.05
C GLY A 76 -0.37 -0.86 4.55
N ALA A 77 -1.40 -0.11 4.94
CA ALA A 77 -1.69 0.23 6.32
C ALA A 77 -1.92 -1.01 7.19
N GLY A 78 -2.60 -2.04 6.68
CA GLY A 78 -2.77 -3.32 7.39
C GLY A 78 -1.47 -4.09 7.68
N ARG A 79 -0.34 -3.70 7.10
CA ARG A 79 0.99 -4.27 7.37
C ARG A 79 1.90 -3.34 8.17
N ARG A 80 1.46 -2.10 8.42
CA ARG A 80 2.27 -1.05 9.04
C ARG A 80 2.14 -1.16 10.56
N PRO A 81 3.24 -1.06 11.34
CA PRO A 81 3.15 -1.05 12.80
C PRO A 81 2.23 0.09 13.25
N MET A 82 1.23 -0.23 14.08
CA MET A 82 0.35 0.78 14.65
C MET A 82 1.16 1.58 15.68
N PRO A 83 1.29 2.90 15.52
CA PRO A 83 1.91 3.73 16.55
C PRO A 83 1.11 3.58 17.85
N ILE A 84 1.79 3.22 18.94
CA ILE A 84 1.23 3.20 20.28
C ILE A 84 1.81 4.39 21.05
N ASP A 85 0.95 5.13 21.76
CA ASP A 85 1.32 6.37 22.46
C ASP A 85 2.35 6.14 23.58
N ASP A 86 2.40 4.93 24.13
CA ASP A 86 3.34 4.53 25.17
C ASP A 86 4.11 3.28 24.72
N PRO A 87 5.21 3.45 23.96
CA PRO A 87 6.09 2.34 23.64
C PRO A 87 6.78 1.86 24.93
N PRO A 88 6.97 0.55 25.14
CA PRO A 88 7.61 0.05 26.34
C PRO A 88 9.02 0.64 26.52
N ASP A 89 9.36 1.07 27.73
CA ASP A 89 10.66 1.66 28.09
C ASP A 89 11.87 0.76 27.76
N GLN A 90 11.63 -0.54 27.62
CA GLN A 90 12.63 -1.50 27.16
C GLN A 90 12.09 -2.33 25.99
N PRO A 91 12.89 -2.52 24.92
CA PRO A 91 12.61 -3.55 23.95
C PRO A 91 12.63 -4.91 24.66
N VAL A 92 11.56 -5.68 24.49
CA VAL A 92 11.56 -7.09 24.88
C VAL A 92 12.53 -7.81 23.95
N HIS A 93 13.72 -8.12 24.46
CA HIS A 93 14.61 -9.06 23.79
C HIS A 93 14.15 -10.46 24.14
N ASP A 94 13.95 -11.30 23.13
CA ASP A 94 13.92 -12.74 23.39
C ASP A 94 15.24 -13.11 24.07
N PRO A 95 15.20 -13.86 25.19
CA PRO A 95 16.43 -14.38 25.78
C PRO A 95 17.17 -15.18 24.69
N PRO A 96 18.52 -15.10 24.63
CA PRO A 96 19.28 -15.85 23.64
C PRO A 96 18.91 -17.33 23.75
N VAL A 97 18.23 -17.84 22.71
CA VAL A 97 17.69 -19.20 22.72
C VAL A 97 18.86 -20.17 22.77
N ARG A 98 19.12 -20.74 23.96
CA ARG A 98 20.04 -21.86 24.13
C ARG A 98 19.29 -23.14 23.79
N TYR A 99 19.23 -23.46 22.50
CA TYR A 99 18.59 -24.67 21.96
C TYR A 99 19.10 -26.00 22.56
N ALA A 100 20.25 -25.99 23.24
CA ALA A 100 20.89 -27.19 23.76
C ALA A 100 20.08 -27.86 24.89
N ASP A 101 19.43 -27.07 25.75
CA ASP A 101 18.73 -27.55 26.96
C ASP A 101 17.20 -27.45 26.86
N ASP A 102 16.68 -27.09 25.69
CA ASP A 102 15.26 -26.86 25.50
C ASP A 102 14.50 -28.22 25.41
N PRO A 103 13.61 -28.53 26.37
CA PRO A 103 12.87 -29.80 26.41
C PRO A 103 11.97 -29.99 25.19
N LEU A 104 11.61 -28.91 24.49
CA LEU A 104 10.89 -28.97 23.22
C LEU A 104 11.71 -29.69 22.15
N TRP A 105 13.00 -29.36 22.04
CA TRP A 105 13.88 -30.00 21.05
C TRP A 105 14.24 -31.43 21.44
N ALA A 106 14.27 -31.76 22.74
CA ALA A 106 14.35 -33.14 23.19
C ALA A 106 13.12 -33.95 22.77
N ALA A 107 11.93 -33.37 22.86
CA ALA A 107 10.69 -34.00 22.39
C ALA A 107 10.63 -34.13 20.86
N VAL A 108 11.11 -33.13 20.10
CA VAL A 108 11.21 -33.24 18.62
C VAL A 108 12.18 -34.36 18.22
N ARG A 109 13.29 -34.54 18.97
CA ARG A 109 14.24 -35.63 18.74
C ARG A 109 13.63 -37.01 19.03
N SER A 110 12.69 -37.14 19.97
CA SER A 110 12.03 -38.42 20.26
C SER A 110 10.92 -38.81 19.27
N LEU A 111 10.52 -37.92 18.35
CA LEU A 111 9.52 -38.23 17.33
C LEU A 111 9.99 -39.27 16.29
N PRO A 112 9.09 -40.10 15.75
CA PRO A 112 9.38 -40.98 14.61
C PRO A 112 9.95 -40.22 13.40
N PRO A 113 10.86 -40.85 12.61
CA PRO A 113 11.61 -40.14 11.56
C PRO A 113 10.76 -39.35 10.56
N ARG A 114 9.59 -39.88 10.17
CA ARG A 114 8.69 -39.24 9.20
C ARG A 114 8.01 -37.97 9.75
N GLN A 115 7.80 -37.89 11.06
CA GLN A 115 7.17 -36.74 11.73
C GLN A 115 8.20 -35.65 12.04
N ARG A 116 9.44 -36.04 12.34
CA ARG A 116 10.53 -35.09 12.59
C ARG A 116 10.88 -34.23 11.37
N VAL A 117 10.90 -34.83 10.17
CA VAL A 117 11.23 -34.12 8.92
C VAL A 117 10.21 -33.01 8.60
N ALA A 118 8.96 -33.14 9.02
CA ALA A 118 7.92 -32.15 8.76
C ALA A 118 8.02 -30.88 9.63
N VAL A 119 8.80 -30.90 10.72
CA VAL A 119 8.93 -29.80 11.69
C VAL A 119 10.27 -29.06 11.56
N VAL A 120 11.26 -29.64 10.87
CA VAL A 120 12.62 -29.09 10.70
C VAL A 120 12.80 -28.35 9.36
N HIS A 121 11.75 -28.27 8.53
CA HIS A 121 11.70 -27.48 7.29
C HIS A 121 10.88 -26.21 7.48
#